data_AF-X1CCD7-F1
#
_entry.id   AF-X1CCD7-F1
#
_cell.length_a   1.000
_cell.length_b   1.000
_cell.length_c   1.000
_cell.angle_alpha   90.00
_cell.angle_beta   90.00
_cell.angle_gamma   90.00
#
_symmetry.space_group_name_H-M   'P 1'
#
loop_
_entity.id
_entity.type
_entity.pdbx_description
1 polymer ?
#
loop_
_entity_poly.entity_id
_entity_poly.type
_entity_poly.pdbx_seq_one_letter_code
_entity_poly.pdbx_strand_id
1 'polypeptide(L)'
;DDVKASSLSDDVKEYIKFDEKSLEVNNNNNNNNNKEINKTEMGTNINTTGTIVKNKPKKNNIGGNDFVSKGEKECRRIFESIYKKPFKKGNPEFLRTQDTDIILELDGYNEELGMSFEYNGDYHYTYPHDFHTNSDQFKRRVQLDKFKEEACKKSGVFLITIPYNVEYADLEKYIRQKISECVP
;
A
#
# COMPACT_ATOMS: atom_id res chain seq x y z
N ASP A 1 4.45 22.86 -23.45
CA ASP A 1 5.85 22.55 -23.14
C ASP A 1 5.90 21.32 -22.25
N ASP A 2 5.90 20.16 -22.90
CA ASP A 2 5.66 18.87 -22.26
C ASP A 2 6.94 18.33 -21.61
N VAL A 3 6.99 18.39 -20.28
CA VAL A 3 8.08 17.77 -19.51
C VAL A 3 7.92 16.25 -19.57
N LYS A 4 8.60 15.65 -20.55
CA LYS A 4 8.55 14.23 -20.85
C LYS A 4 8.84 13.34 -19.62
N ALA A 5 7.84 12.55 -19.22
CA ALA A 5 8.06 11.32 -18.49
C ALA A 5 8.70 10.26 -19.44
N SER A 6 10.03 10.29 -19.58
CA SER A 6 10.73 9.54 -20.65
C SER A 6 12.10 8.97 -20.25
N SER A 7 12.16 8.23 -19.14
CA SER A 7 13.27 7.28 -18.89
C SER A 7 12.87 6.09 -18.02
N LEU A 8 11.67 5.52 -18.25
CA LEU A 8 11.44 4.11 -17.91
C LEU A 8 12.48 3.27 -18.67
N SER A 9 13.13 2.30 -18.03
CA SER A 9 14.04 1.40 -18.76
C SER A 9 13.27 0.60 -19.81
N ASP A 10 13.95 0.18 -20.88
CA ASP A 10 13.27 -0.51 -21.97
C ASP A 10 12.66 -1.85 -21.53
N ASP A 11 13.21 -2.50 -20.50
CA ASP A 11 12.64 -3.69 -19.86
C ASP A 11 11.22 -3.43 -19.30
N VAL A 12 10.99 -2.26 -18.69
CA VAL A 12 9.67 -1.89 -18.15
C VAL A 12 8.69 -1.58 -19.28
N LYS A 13 9.17 -0.97 -20.37
CA LYS A 13 8.36 -0.71 -21.58
C LYS A 13 7.95 -2.01 -22.28
N GLU A 14 8.88 -2.95 -22.41
CA GLU A 14 8.63 -4.28 -22.98
C GLU A 14 7.67 -5.09 -22.10
N TYR A 15 7.81 -5.01 -20.77
CA TYR A 15 6.89 -5.67 -19.84
C TYR A 15 5.45 -5.13 -19.88
N ILE A 16 5.25 -3.80 -19.92
CA ILE A 16 3.91 -3.19 -20.09
C ILE A 16 3.20 -3.76 -21.34
N LYS A 17 3.96 -3.96 -22.42
CA LYS A 17 3.48 -4.47 -23.71
C LYS A 17 3.17 -5.98 -23.71
N PHE A 18 3.59 -6.71 -22.69
CA PHE A 18 3.29 -8.14 -22.51
C PHE A 18 1.96 -8.35 -21.75
N ASP A 19 1.71 -7.55 -20.71
CA ASP A 19 0.52 -7.67 -19.86
C ASP A 19 -0.80 -7.41 -20.62
N GLU A 20 -0.82 -6.45 -21.57
CA GLU A 20 -2.02 -6.17 -22.40
C GLU A 20 -2.58 -7.42 -23.08
N LYS A 21 -1.70 -8.34 -23.49
CA LYS A 21 -2.05 -9.59 -24.18
C LYS A 21 -2.55 -10.70 -23.24
N SER A 22 -2.34 -10.56 -21.93
CA SER A 22 -2.75 -11.56 -20.94
C SER A 22 -4.15 -11.29 -20.35
N LEU A 23 -4.64 -10.06 -20.45
CA LEU A 23 -5.93 -9.65 -19.87
C LEU A 23 -7.16 -10.26 -20.58
N GLU A 24 -7.04 -10.66 -21.85
CA GLU A 24 -8.16 -11.25 -22.62
C GLU A 24 -8.56 -12.66 -22.14
N VAL A 25 -7.71 -13.35 -21.37
CA VAL A 25 -7.82 -14.82 -21.14
C VAL A 25 -8.67 -15.19 -19.91
N ASN A 26 -8.68 -14.36 -18.86
CA ASN A 26 -9.10 -14.80 -17.51
C ASN A 26 -10.58 -14.62 -17.16
N ASN A 27 -11.44 -14.20 -18.10
CA ASN A 27 -12.83 -13.82 -17.80
C ASN A 27 -13.84 -15.00 -17.69
N ASN A 28 -13.38 -16.24 -17.65
CA ASN A 28 -14.23 -17.44 -17.52
C ASN A 28 -13.69 -18.45 -16.50
N ASN A 29 -14.22 -18.43 -15.27
CA ASN A 29 -14.64 -19.63 -14.52
C ASN A 29 -15.24 -19.27 -13.15
N ASN A 30 -16.56 -19.47 -12.99
CA ASN A 30 -17.20 -19.58 -11.68
C ASN A 30 -17.18 -21.04 -11.22
N ASN A 31 -16.99 -21.32 -9.92
CA ASN A 31 -17.99 -22.02 -9.11
C ASN A 31 -17.61 -22.23 -7.63
N ASN A 32 -18.61 -21.99 -6.78
CA ASN A 32 -18.85 -22.39 -5.39
C ASN A 32 -17.98 -23.51 -4.76
N ASN A 33 -17.71 -23.37 -3.45
CA ASN A 33 -18.23 -24.30 -2.45
C ASN A 33 -18.18 -23.74 -1.01
N ASN A 34 -19.25 -23.93 -0.23
CA ASN A 34 -19.34 -23.54 1.18
C ASN A 34 -18.77 -24.62 2.11
N LYS A 35 -18.20 -24.22 3.27
CA LYS A 35 -18.42 -24.97 4.51
C LYS A 35 -18.30 -24.12 5.78
N GLU A 36 -19.18 -24.41 6.74
CA GLU A 36 -19.41 -23.70 8.00
C GLU A 36 -19.06 -24.62 9.18
N ILE A 37 -18.35 -24.11 10.21
CA ILE A 37 -18.15 -24.79 11.51
C ILE A 37 -18.20 -23.74 12.65
N ASN A 38 -18.67 -24.13 13.83
CA ASN A 38 -19.05 -23.25 14.94
C ASN A 38 -18.04 -23.22 16.13
N LYS A 39 -18.29 -22.25 17.03
CA LYS A 39 -18.05 -22.10 18.51
C LYS A 39 -17.46 -23.31 19.31
N THR A 40 -16.88 -23.15 20.51
CA THR A 40 -16.81 -21.98 21.44
C THR A 40 -15.35 -21.72 21.94
N GLU A 41 -14.89 -21.58 23.21
CA GLU A 41 -15.42 -21.60 24.60
C GLU A 41 -14.51 -20.75 25.55
N MET A 42 -14.79 -20.69 26.87
CA MET A 42 -13.98 -19.99 27.89
C MET A 42 -12.97 -20.89 28.60
N GLY A 43 -11.83 -20.33 29.02
CA GLY A 43 -10.87 -21.00 29.91
C GLY A 43 -10.20 -20.04 30.90
N THR A 44 -10.48 -20.18 32.19
CA THR A 44 -9.84 -19.42 33.27
C THR A 44 -8.56 -20.10 33.76
N ASN A 45 -7.62 -19.33 34.31
CA ASN A 45 -6.51 -19.86 35.09
C ASN A 45 -6.21 -18.97 36.31
N ILE A 46 -6.07 -19.60 37.47
CA ILE A 46 -5.81 -18.98 38.78
C ILE A 46 -4.57 -19.63 39.37
N ASN A 47 -3.51 -18.84 39.62
CA ASN A 47 -2.25 -19.35 40.15
C ASN A 47 -2.09 -19.02 41.64
N THR A 48 -1.92 -20.06 42.45
CA THR A 48 -1.81 -19.99 43.90
C THR A 48 -0.44 -19.48 44.36
N THR A 49 -0.31 -18.19 44.65
CA THR A 49 0.66 -17.64 45.65
C THR A 49 0.36 -16.17 45.91
N GLY A 50 0.38 -15.75 47.17
CA GLY A 50 -0.11 -14.44 47.62
C GLY A 50 0.83 -13.25 47.37
N THR A 51 1.25 -13.00 46.12
CA THR A 51 2.10 -11.87 45.77
C THR A 51 1.50 -11.06 44.61
N ILE A 52 1.17 -9.79 44.87
CA ILE A 52 0.65 -8.87 43.83
C ILE A 52 1.81 -8.41 42.93
N VAL A 53 2.15 -9.23 41.94
CA VAL A 53 3.06 -8.83 40.87
C VAL A 53 2.35 -7.77 40.00
N LYS A 54 2.86 -6.54 40.04
CA LYS A 54 2.41 -5.47 39.14
C LYS A 54 2.87 -5.76 37.71
N ASN A 55 2.10 -6.60 37.01
CA ASN A 55 2.27 -6.85 35.59
C ASN A 55 2.12 -5.52 34.82
N LYS A 56 3.25 -4.91 34.43
CA LYS A 56 3.25 -3.96 33.32
C LYS A 56 2.60 -4.67 32.12
N PRO A 57 1.73 -3.99 31.35
CA PRO A 57 1.15 -4.61 30.16
C PRO A 57 2.29 -5.10 29.26
N LYS A 58 2.23 -6.37 28.86
CA LYS A 58 3.11 -6.87 27.80
C LYS A 58 2.85 -6.00 26.57
N LYS A 59 3.88 -5.34 26.04
CA LYS A 59 3.78 -4.76 24.71
C LYS A 59 3.52 -5.92 23.75
N ASN A 60 2.40 -5.87 23.03
CA ASN A 60 2.17 -6.78 21.93
C ASN A 60 3.15 -6.39 20.83
N ASN A 61 4.20 -7.19 20.64
CA ASN A 61 5.18 -6.98 19.56
C ASN A 61 4.58 -7.41 18.22
N ILE A 62 3.53 -6.71 17.77
CA ILE A 62 3.09 -6.72 16.38
C ILE A 62 4.09 -5.82 15.66
N GLY A 63 5.12 -6.44 15.09
CA GLY A 63 6.29 -5.76 14.51
C GLY A 63 6.01 -5.10 13.17
N GLY A 64 5.12 -4.10 13.15
CA GLY A 64 5.18 -3.07 12.12
C GLY A 64 6.54 -2.35 12.22
N ASN A 65 7.17 -2.08 11.08
CA ASN A 65 8.41 -1.32 11.07
C ASN A 65 8.04 0.17 11.19
N ASP A 66 8.20 0.77 12.38
CA ASP A 66 7.96 2.20 12.65
C ASP A 66 8.84 3.15 11.80
N PHE A 67 9.70 2.61 10.93
CA PHE A 67 10.46 3.36 9.94
C PHE A 67 9.53 4.02 8.91
N VAL A 68 9.42 5.33 9.02
CA VAL A 68 8.74 6.22 8.08
C VAL A 68 9.78 6.93 7.21
N SER A 69 9.64 6.89 5.89
CA SER A 69 10.61 7.55 5.00
C SER A 69 10.51 9.08 5.06
N LYS A 70 11.57 9.80 4.65
CA LYS A 70 11.54 11.27 4.59
C LYS A 70 10.45 11.79 3.64
N GLY A 71 10.28 11.13 2.50
CA GLY A 71 9.26 11.47 1.51
C GLY A 71 7.86 11.17 2.01
N GLU A 72 7.63 9.96 2.52
CA GLU A 72 6.37 9.55 3.16
C GLU A 72 5.93 10.52 4.26
N LYS A 73 6.87 10.92 5.14
CA LYS A 73 6.61 11.91 6.20
C LYS A 73 6.18 13.27 5.66
N GLU A 74 6.82 13.73 4.60
CA GLU A 74 6.55 15.06 4.03
C GLU A 74 5.28 15.05 3.18
N CYS A 75 5.01 13.99 2.41
CA CYS A 75 3.72 13.73 1.79
C CYS A 75 2.60 13.77 2.84
N ARG A 76 2.75 13.05 3.96
CA ARG A 76 1.79 13.08 5.07
C ARG A 76 1.57 14.51 5.58
N ARG A 77 2.65 15.26 5.87
CA ARG A 77 2.58 16.66 6.32
C ARG A 77 1.80 17.54 5.34
N ILE A 78 2.00 17.33 4.03
CA ILE A 78 1.33 18.10 2.97
C ILE A 78 -0.16 17.75 2.90
N PHE A 79 -0.52 16.46 2.81
CA PHE A 79 -1.92 16.02 2.78
C PHE A 79 -2.70 16.46 4.04
N GLU A 80 -2.13 16.28 5.24
CA GLU A 80 -2.73 16.73 6.49
C GLU A 80 -2.85 18.26 6.56
N SER A 81 -1.90 19.00 5.96
CA SER A 81 -1.97 20.46 5.83
C SER A 81 -3.04 20.93 4.84
N ILE A 82 -3.27 20.20 3.74
CA ILE A 82 -4.30 20.53 2.74
C ILE A 82 -5.70 20.28 3.31
N TYR A 83 -5.95 19.06 3.82
CA TYR A 83 -7.30 18.62 4.19
C TYR A 83 -7.68 18.88 5.65
N LYS A 84 -6.71 19.22 6.53
CA LYS A 84 -6.89 19.36 7.99
C LYS A 84 -7.43 18.09 8.67
N LYS A 85 -7.19 16.93 8.06
CA LYS A 85 -7.54 15.58 8.56
C LYS A 85 -6.31 14.68 8.51
N PRO A 86 -6.17 13.67 9.40
CA PRO A 86 -5.00 12.81 9.45
C PRO A 86 -4.93 11.83 8.26
N PHE A 87 -3.72 11.52 7.79
CA PHE A 87 -3.43 10.52 6.75
C PHE A 87 -2.46 9.46 7.32
N LYS A 88 -3.01 8.49 8.03
CA LYS A 88 -2.24 7.43 8.71
C LYS A 88 -1.86 6.32 7.72
N LYS A 89 -0.81 5.55 8.01
CA LYS A 89 -0.62 4.23 7.39
C LYS A 89 -1.89 3.40 7.58
N GLY A 90 -2.31 2.67 6.55
CA GLY A 90 -3.58 1.95 6.57
C GLY A 90 -3.55 0.66 5.76
N ASN A 91 -4.13 -0.39 6.32
CA ASN A 91 -4.33 -1.69 5.68
C ASN A 91 -5.85 -1.94 5.50
N PRO A 92 -6.54 -1.22 4.59
CA PRO A 92 -7.95 -1.44 4.35
C PRO A 92 -8.18 -2.83 3.73
N GLU A 93 -9.24 -3.52 4.16
CA GLU A 93 -9.51 -4.93 3.84
C GLU A 93 -9.57 -5.24 2.33
N PHE A 94 -9.90 -4.25 1.48
CA PHE A 94 -9.88 -4.40 0.02
C PHE A 94 -8.48 -4.60 -0.58
N LEU A 95 -7.40 -4.39 0.19
CA LEU A 95 -6.02 -4.69 -0.19
C LEU A 95 -5.55 -6.09 0.24
N ARG A 96 -6.44 -7.00 0.60
CA ARG A 96 -6.13 -8.41 0.84
C ARG A 96 -5.72 -9.10 -0.47
N THR A 97 -4.47 -9.54 -0.55
CA THR A 97 -3.96 -10.34 -1.68
C THR A 97 -4.59 -11.73 -1.69
N GLN A 98 -5.10 -12.19 -2.84
CA GLN A 98 -5.74 -13.50 -2.96
C GLN A 98 -4.77 -14.69 -2.88
N ASP A 99 -3.48 -14.49 -3.19
CA ASP A 99 -2.47 -15.54 -3.26
C ASP A 99 -1.68 -15.73 -1.95
N THR A 100 -1.55 -14.68 -1.14
CA THR A 100 -0.82 -14.73 0.14
C THR A 100 -1.66 -14.40 1.39
N ASP A 101 -2.94 -14.02 1.24
CA ASP A 101 -3.86 -13.60 2.32
C ASP A 101 -3.33 -12.44 3.21
N ILE A 102 -2.44 -11.61 2.66
CA ILE A 102 -1.85 -10.43 3.33
C ILE A 102 -2.62 -9.19 2.90
N ILE A 103 -3.00 -8.33 3.86
CA ILE A 103 -3.53 -6.99 3.56
C ILE A 103 -2.35 -6.02 3.36
N LEU A 104 -2.22 -5.44 2.16
CA LEU A 104 -1.16 -4.48 1.88
C LEU A 104 -1.36 -3.17 2.67
N GLU A 105 -0.25 -2.49 2.97
CA GLU A 105 -0.24 -1.18 3.60
C GLU A 105 -0.21 -0.08 2.54
N LEU A 106 -1.00 0.97 2.75
CA LEU A 106 -0.92 2.29 2.11
C LEU A 106 -0.15 3.23 3.03
N ASP A 107 0.79 4.02 2.50
CA ASP A 107 1.55 5.00 3.28
C ASP A 107 0.65 6.03 3.98
N GLY A 108 -0.35 6.57 3.29
CA GLY A 108 -1.31 7.49 3.89
C GLY A 108 -2.71 7.24 3.40
N TYR A 109 -3.64 6.93 4.30
CA TYR A 109 -5.05 6.69 4.00
C TYR A 109 -5.96 7.57 4.88
N ASN A 110 -7.04 8.07 4.29
CA ASN A 110 -8.14 8.73 4.98
C ASN A 110 -9.48 8.22 4.42
N GLU A 111 -10.13 7.35 5.18
CA GLU A 111 -11.40 6.70 4.86
C GLU A 111 -12.56 7.70 4.68
N GLU A 112 -12.63 8.74 5.53
CA GLU A 112 -13.71 9.73 5.51
C GLU A 112 -13.67 10.64 4.27
N LEU A 113 -12.50 10.80 3.65
CA LEU A 113 -12.32 11.50 2.36
C LEU A 113 -12.37 10.54 1.17
N GLY A 114 -12.28 9.22 1.38
CA GLY A 114 -12.04 8.26 0.31
C GLY A 114 -10.71 8.50 -0.41
N MET A 115 -9.65 8.90 0.30
CA MET A 115 -8.37 9.29 -0.31
C MET A 115 -7.16 8.55 0.27
N SER A 116 -6.15 8.35 -0.57
CA SER A 116 -4.88 7.72 -0.21
C SER A 116 -3.70 8.30 -0.98
N PHE A 117 -2.49 8.14 -0.44
CA PHE A 117 -1.24 8.38 -1.17
C PHE A 117 -0.20 7.29 -0.89
N GLU A 118 0.79 7.18 -1.79
CA GLU A 118 1.97 6.31 -1.70
C GLU A 118 3.23 7.08 -2.10
N TYR A 119 4.34 6.90 -1.38
CA TYR A 119 5.64 7.47 -1.77
C TYR A 119 6.57 6.39 -2.33
N ASN A 120 6.58 6.23 -3.65
CA ASN A 120 7.32 5.16 -4.32
C ASN A 120 8.80 5.51 -4.45
N GLY A 121 9.65 4.77 -3.73
CA GLY A 121 11.11 4.81 -3.84
C GLY A 121 11.66 4.41 -5.22
N ASP A 122 12.93 4.71 -5.46
CA ASP A 122 13.74 4.30 -6.62
C ASP A 122 13.66 2.80 -6.94
N TYR A 123 13.68 1.96 -5.90
CA TYR A 123 13.53 0.51 -6.01
C TYR A 123 12.19 0.03 -6.56
N HIS A 124 11.14 0.87 -6.68
CA HIS A 124 9.92 0.52 -7.41
C HIS A 124 10.09 0.59 -8.94
N TYR A 125 11.08 1.35 -9.42
CA TYR A 125 11.21 1.70 -10.85
C TYR A 125 12.45 1.11 -11.53
N THR A 126 13.45 0.70 -10.75
CA THR A 126 14.77 0.29 -11.23
C THR A 126 15.10 -1.13 -10.79
N TYR A 127 15.75 -1.90 -11.68
CA TYR A 127 16.33 -3.22 -11.41
C TYR A 127 17.69 -3.34 -12.13
N PRO A 128 18.72 -3.95 -11.53
CA PRO A 128 18.79 -4.46 -10.15
C PRO A 128 18.85 -3.33 -9.11
N HIS A 129 18.50 -3.65 -7.85
CA HIS A 129 18.65 -2.74 -6.70
C HIS A 129 18.97 -3.53 -5.44
N ASP A 130 19.69 -2.92 -4.49
CA ASP A 130 20.05 -3.50 -3.19
C ASP A 130 18.85 -4.03 -2.36
N PHE A 131 17.62 -3.58 -2.65
CA PHE A 131 16.40 -4.01 -1.96
C PHE A 131 15.69 -5.21 -2.62
N HIS A 132 16.12 -5.65 -3.81
CA HIS A 132 15.58 -6.84 -4.48
C HIS A 132 16.65 -7.57 -5.31
N THR A 133 17.23 -8.61 -4.72
CA THR A 133 18.35 -9.37 -5.30
C THR A 133 17.94 -10.35 -6.40
N ASN A 134 16.65 -10.48 -6.70
CA ASN A 134 16.13 -11.26 -7.83
C ASN A 134 14.99 -10.49 -8.54
N SER A 135 15.02 -10.53 -9.87
CA SER A 135 13.98 -10.03 -10.78
C SER A 135 12.55 -10.42 -10.39
N ASP A 136 12.31 -11.58 -9.79
CA ASP A 136 10.97 -12.01 -9.39
C ASP A 136 10.41 -11.22 -8.20
N GLN A 137 11.27 -10.72 -7.31
CA GLN A 137 10.89 -9.80 -6.24
C GLN A 137 10.48 -8.43 -6.81
N PHE A 138 11.20 -7.96 -7.83
CA PHE A 138 10.85 -6.74 -8.57
C PHE A 138 9.53 -6.90 -9.34
N LYS A 139 9.35 -7.99 -10.10
CA LYS A 139 8.06 -8.33 -10.77
C LYS A 139 6.91 -8.36 -9.77
N ARG A 140 7.08 -9.02 -8.62
CA ARG A 140 6.05 -9.07 -7.56
C ARG A 140 5.78 -7.68 -6.97
N ARG A 141 6.78 -6.81 -6.81
CA ARG A 141 6.57 -5.41 -6.39
C ARG A 141 5.67 -4.67 -7.38
N VAL A 142 6.01 -4.69 -8.67
CA VAL A 142 5.22 -4.06 -9.75
C VAL A 142 3.78 -4.61 -9.80
N GLN A 143 3.59 -5.92 -9.61
CA GLN A 143 2.26 -6.53 -9.53
C GLN A 143 1.45 -6.07 -8.32
N LEU A 144 2.08 -5.94 -7.14
CA LEU A 144 1.43 -5.46 -5.92
C LEU A 144 1.04 -3.97 -6.03
N ASP A 145 1.89 -3.16 -6.67
CA ASP A 145 1.63 -1.74 -6.88
C ASP A 145 0.45 -1.54 -7.86
N LYS A 146 0.41 -2.28 -8.98
CA LYS A 146 -0.76 -2.33 -9.88
C LYS A 146 -2.04 -2.80 -9.17
N PHE A 147 -1.93 -3.82 -8.31
CA PHE A 147 -3.06 -4.32 -7.53
C PHE A 147 -3.60 -3.27 -6.56
N LYS A 148 -2.75 -2.47 -5.91
CA LYS A 148 -3.19 -1.32 -5.07
C LYS A 148 -3.99 -0.31 -5.88
N GLU A 149 -3.49 0.11 -7.04
CA GLU A 149 -4.18 1.04 -7.94
C GLU A 149 -5.57 0.53 -8.35
N GLU A 150 -5.65 -0.74 -8.78
CA GLU A 150 -6.93 -1.35 -9.14
C GLU A 150 -7.89 -1.48 -7.95
N ALA A 151 -7.39 -1.92 -6.78
CA ALA A 151 -8.22 -2.19 -5.62
C ALA A 151 -8.76 -0.89 -5.00
N CYS A 152 -7.93 0.14 -4.84
CA CYS A 152 -8.37 1.48 -4.45
C CYS A 152 -9.46 2.00 -5.41
N LYS A 153 -9.22 1.92 -6.73
CA LYS A 153 -10.20 2.33 -7.75
C LYS A 153 -11.53 1.56 -7.68
N LYS A 154 -11.49 0.24 -7.47
CA LYS A 154 -12.69 -0.60 -7.30
C LYS A 154 -13.46 -0.28 -6.02
N SER A 155 -12.78 0.15 -4.96
CA SER A 155 -13.37 0.55 -3.68
C SER A 155 -13.72 2.04 -3.57
N GLY A 156 -13.59 2.82 -4.66
CA GLY A 156 -13.90 4.26 -4.67
C GLY A 156 -12.90 5.13 -3.92
N VAL A 157 -11.69 4.63 -3.67
CA VAL A 157 -10.60 5.36 -3.00
C VAL A 157 -9.67 5.98 -4.06
N PHE A 158 -9.50 7.30 -4.00
CA PHE A 158 -8.58 8.05 -4.85
C PHE A 158 -7.14 7.85 -4.34
N LEU A 159 -6.36 7.02 -5.04
CA LEU A 159 -4.95 6.77 -4.75
C LEU A 159 -4.07 7.75 -5.55
N ILE A 160 -3.21 8.50 -4.85
CA ILE A 160 -2.23 9.41 -5.46
C ILE A 160 -0.81 8.86 -5.23
N THR A 161 -0.21 8.30 -6.29
CA THR A 161 1.18 7.82 -6.27
C THR A 161 2.15 8.99 -6.49
N ILE A 162 3.11 9.17 -5.58
CA ILE A 162 4.18 10.17 -5.69
C ILE A 162 5.53 9.46 -5.88
N PRO A 163 6.25 9.69 -7.00
CA PRO A 163 7.56 9.07 -7.22
C PRO A 163 8.67 9.85 -6.51
N TYR A 164 9.72 9.12 -6.08
CA TYR A 164 10.88 9.64 -5.35
C TYR A 164 11.67 10.78 -6.03
N ASN A 165 11.50 10.97 -7.34
CA ASN A 165 12.20 11.97 -8.14
C ASN A 165 11.50 13.34 -8.16
N VAL A 166 10.41 13.51 -7.40
CA VAL A 166 9.84 14.84 -7.11
C VAL A 166 10.64 15.50 -5.99
N GLU A 167 11.37 16.56 -6.33
CA GLU A 167 12.13 17.34 -5.36
C GLU A 167 11.27 17.89 -4.22
N TYR A 168 11.80 17.85 -2.98
CA TYR A 168 11.06 18.27 -1.78
C TYR A 168 10.51 19.71 -1.84
N ALA A 169 11.15 20.59 -2.62
CA ALA A 169 10.70 21.96 -2.84
C ALA A 169 9.44 22.07 -3.75
N ASP A 170 9.28 21.16 -4.71
CA ASP A 170 8.12 21.09 -5.61
C ASP A 170 7.06 20.08 -5.15
N LEU A 171 7.35 19.27 -4.13
CA LEU A 171 6.49 18.18 -3.65
C LEU A 171 5.06 18.61 -3.29
N GLU A 172 4.88 19.76 -2.64
CA GLU A 172 3.54 20.29 -2.34
C GLU A 172 2.79 20.74 -3.60
N LYS A 173 3.50 21.31 -4.58
CA LYS A 173 2.94 21.71 -5.88
C LYS A 173 2.53 20.49 -6.70
N TYR A 174 3.36 19.45 -6.72
CA TYR A 174 3.06 18.17 -7.37
C TYR A 174 1.81 17.50 -6.77
N ILE A 175 1.74 17.39 -5.43
CA ILE A 175 0.59 16.80 -4.73
C ILE A 175 -0.69 17.61 -5.03
N ARG A 176 -0.64 18.94 -4.99
CA ARG A 176 -1.78 19.81 -5.32
C ARG A 176 -2.25 19.61 -6.76
N GLN A 177 -1.33 19.50 -7.71
CA GLN A 177 -1.66 19.21 -9.11
C GLN A 177 -2.34 17.84 -9.23
N LYS A 178 -1.80 16.79 -8.61
CA LYS A 178 -2.40 15.44 -8.63
C LYS A 178 -3.79 15.39 -8.01
N ILE A 179 -4.01 16.12 -6.92
CA ILE A 179 -5.35 16.29 -6.33
C ILE A 179 -6.33 16.87 -7.36
N SER A 180 -5.96 17.93 -8.10
CA SER A 180 -6.80 18.52 -9.15
C SER A 180 -6.93 17.70 -10.44
N GLU A 181 -6.10 16.68 -10.64
CA GLU A 181 -6.23 15.71 -11.74
C GLU A 181 -7.11 14.51 -11.37
N CYS A 182 -7.21 14.19 -10.07
CA CYS A 182 -7.94 13.01 -9.57
C CYS A 182 -9.34 13.32 -9.01
N VAL A 183 -9.60 14.54 -8.53
CA VAL A 183 -10.92 14.96 -8.02
C VAL A 183 -11.69 15.68 -9.13
N PRO A 184 -12.85 15.15 -9.60
CA PRO A 184 -13.67 15.77 -10.64
C PRO A 184 -14.56 16.93 -10.14
#